data_AF-A0A946FZV0-F1
#
_entry.id   AF-A0A946FZV0-F1
#
_cell.length_a   1.000
_cell.length_b   1.000
_cell.length_c   1.000
_cell.angle_alpha   90.00
_cell.angle_beta   90.00
_cell.angle_gamma   90.00
#
_symmetry.space_group_name_H-M   'P 1'
#
loop_
_entity.id
_entity.type
_entity.pdbx_description
1 polymer ?
#
loop_
_entity_poly.entity_id
_entity_poly.type
_entity_poly.pdbx_seq_one_letter_code
_entity_poly.pdbx_strand_id
1 'polypeptide(L)'
;MKQLALFLYLAGFLLVSGCDKGLKEHPLPESLKKELARKADPTIHNNDVSGTITLDPELKVSLNASAGLFIFARPEGVSAGPPLAVKRHGIFKFPFEFEIGQLNTMMEGSKFEGTMNLTVRLDQDGNRKSSPGDVEGQVQIVAGQKEVKLELNNLISGDATNIQGTVNVSEALQSKIPENGTLFIFARSEGVKRGPPLAVKRIPDIHFPYEFVLGAENTMVPGTVFDGPMVLAARIDIDGDARAGSGDIEGFVSAKPGDRNVALLLNHMTP
;
A
#
# COMPACT_ATOMS: atom_id res chain seq x y z
N MET A 1 44.67 -63.61 54.30
CA MET A 1 43.26 -64.04 54.11
C MET A 1 42.73 -63.30 52.90
N LYS A 2 42.75 -63.98 51.74
CA LYS A 2 41.57 -64.46 51.01
C LYS A 2 40.79 -63.36 50.28
N GLN A 3 40.93 -63.41 48.95
CA GLN A 3 39.90 -63.17 47.93
C GLN A 3 39.43 -61.71 47.75
N LEU A 4 39.03 -61.21 46.59
CA LEU A 4 38.43 -61.85 45.43
C LEU A 4 38.37 -60.84 44.26
N ALA A 5 38.42 -61.36 43.03
CA ALA A 5 37.69 -60.89 41.84
C ALA A 5 38.07 -59.52 41.23
N LEU A 6 38.64 -59.51 40.01
CA LEU A 6 37.94 -59.67 38.73
C LEU A 6 37.57 -58.29 38.17
N PHE A 7 38.39 -57.74 37.28
CA PHE A 7 37.93 -57.08 36.05
C PHE A 7 39.14 -56.74 35.16
N LEU A 8 39.71 -57.81 34.60
CA LEU A 8 40.59 -57.76 33.43
C LEU A 8 39.65 -57.93 32.24
N TYR A 9 39.11 -56.84 31.68
CA TYR A 9 38.45 -56.89 30.37
C TYR A 9 38.43 -55.49 29.74
N LEU A 10 38.93 -55.44 28.50
CA LEU A 10 38.65 -54.42 27.48
C LEU A 10 39.45 -53.09 27.53
N ALA A 11 40.78 -53.18 27.55
CA ALA A 11 41.62 -52.20 26.87
C ALA A 11 41.76 -52.63 25.40
N GLY A 12 40.93 -52.07 24.50
CA GLY A 12 41.03 -52.37 23.08
C GLY A 12 39.98 -51.66 22.24
N PHE A 13 40.45 -50.77 21.36
CA PHE A 13 39.76 -50.26 20.18
C PHE A 13 38.53 -49.36 20.40
N LEU A 14 38.80 -48.07 20.58
CA LEU A 14 37.96 -47.02 20.00
C LEU A 14 38.88 -46.09 19.19
N LEU A 15 39.29 -46.59 18.00
CA LEU A 15 39.68 -45.72 16.90
C LEU A 15 38.44 -44.91 16.54
N VAL A 16 38.39 -43.66 16.97
CA VAL A 16 37.45 -42.68 16.44
C VAL A 16 37.91 -42.39 15.02
N SER A 17 37.42 -43.19 14.07
CA SER A 17 37.39 -42.85 12.65
C SER A 17 36.43 -41.69 12.49
N GLY A 18 36.86 -40.50 12.92
CA GLY A 18 36.21 -39.25 12.60
C GLY A 18 36.19 -39.14 11.08
N CYS A 19 35.00 -39.29 10.49
CA CYS A 19 34.79 -38.96 9.09
C CYS A 19 35.13 -37.48 8.91
N ASP A 20 36.32 -37.20 8.39
CA ASP A 20 36.67 -35.90 7.82
C ASP A 20 35.85 -35.71 6.53
N LYS A 21 34.54 -35.48 6.70
CA LYS A 21 33.70 -34.95 5.62
C LYS A 21 34.08 -33.48 5.53
N GLY A 22 35.12 -33.20 4.75
CA GLY A 22 35.49 -31.85 4.37
C GLY A 22 34.24 -31.08 4.00
N LEU A 23 33.97 -30.00 4.74
CA LEU A 23 32.92 -29.05 4.41
C LEU A 23 33.19 -28.61 2.98
N LYS A 24 32.34 -29.05 2.04
CA LYS A 24 32.38 -28.53 0.68
C LYS A 24 31.97 -27.07 0.79
N GLU A 25 32.94 -26.17 0.80
CA GLU A 25 32.69 -24.74 0.72
C GLU A 25 31.94 -24.49 -0.59
N HIS A 26 30.66 -24.18 -0.47
CA HIS A 26 29.89 -23.71 -1.62
C HIS A 26 30.38 -22.29 -1.92
N PRO A 27 30.93 -22.02 -3.11
CA PRO A 27 31.40 -20.69 -3.44
C PRO A 27 30.23 -19.70 -3.33
N LEU A 28 30.51 -18.53 -2.74
CA LEU A 28 29.53 -17.45 -2.63
C LEU A 28 28.89 -17.20 -4.02
N PRO A 29 27.55 -17.08 -4.11
CA PRO A 29 26.90 -16.71 -5.36
C PRO A 29 27.52 -15.42 -5.93
N GLU A 30 27.72 -15.36 -7.25
CA GLU A 30 28.32 -14.18 -7.90
C GLU A 30 27.57 -12.88 -7.60
N SER A 31 26.23 -12.94 -7.48
CA SER A 31 25.40 -11.81 -7.07
C SER A 31 25.76 -11.30 -5.67
N LEU A 32 25.99 -12.22 -4.73
CA LEU A 32 26.37 -11.87 -3.36
C LEU A 32 27.80 -11.32 -3.30
N LYS A 33 28.74 -11.88 -4.07
CA LYS A 33 30.10 -11.32 -4.19
C LYS A 33 30.08 -9.89 -4.73
N LYS A 34 29.31 -9.64 -5.79
CA LYS A 34 29.12 -8.30 -6.37
C LYS A 34 28.48 -7.33 -5.38
N GLU A 35 27.46 -7.77 -4.65
CA GLU A 35 26.83 -6.94 -3.62
C GLU A 35 27.81 -6.56 -2.50
N LEU A 36 28.59 -7.53 -2.02
CA LEU A 36 29.63 -7.30 -1.01
C LEU A 36 30.72 -6.35 -1.53
N ALA A 37 31.18 -6.53 -2.77
CA ALA A 37 32.14 -5.64 -3.41
C ALA A 37 31.59 -4.21 -3.55
N ARG A 38 30.33 -4.07 -3.97
CA ARG A 38 29.64 -2.77 -4.06
C ARG A 38 29.52 -2.09 -2.69
N LYS A 39 29.20 -2.83 -1.64
CA LYS A 39 29.14 -2.30 -0.26
C LYS A 39 30.51 -1.93 0.31
N ALA A 40 31.59 -2.53 -0.20
CA ALA A 40 32.95 -2.27 0.25
C ALA A 40 33.65 -1.13 -0.52
N ASP A 41 33.03 -0.61 -1.59
CA ASP A 41 33.60 0.51 -2.36
C ASP A 41 33.61 1.79 -1.51
N PRO A 42 34.79 2.38 -1.21
CA PRO A 42 34.89 3.57 -0.37
C PRO A 42 34.22 4.80 -0.98
N THR A 43 33.96 4.80 -2.29
CA THR A 43 33.30 5.91 -3.01
C THR A 43 31.79 5.76 -3.09
N ILE A 44 31.22 4.65 -2.59
CA ILE A 44 29.79 4.32 -2.74
C ILE A 44 28.87 5.36 -2.11
N HIS A 45 29.37 6.11 -1.12
CA HIS A 45 28.62 7.13 -0.38
C HIS A 45 28.87 8.57 -0.87
N ASN A 46 29.70 8.78 -1.90
CA ASN A 46 30.07 10.12 -2.36
C ASN A 46 28.86 10.96 -2.81
N ASN A 47 27.86 10.30 -3.39
CA ASN A 47 26.66 10.92 -3.91
C ASN A 47 25.46 10.77 -2.96
N ASP A 48 25.66 10.24 -1.75
CA ASP A 48 24.57 10.05 -0.82
C ASP A 48 24.01 11.40 -0.39
N VAL A 49 22.69 11.49 -0.37
CA VAL A 49 21.94 12.67 0.05
C VAL A 49 21.53 12.45 1.49
N SER A 50 21.75 13.45 2.35
CA SER A 50 21.36 13.38 3.76
C SER A 50 20.65 14.63 4.23
N GLY A 51 19.87 14.48 5.29
CA GLY A 51 19.14 15.58 5.88
C GLY A 51 18.13 15.14 6.92
N THR A 52 17.21 16.03 7.23
CA THR A 52 16.21 15.86 8.28
C THR A 52 14.81 15.89 7.68
N ILE A 53 13.99 14.91 8.07
CA ILE A 53 12.56 14.86 7.78
C ILE A 53 11.79 15.33 9.01
N THR A 54 10.87 16.28 8.81
CA THR A 54 9.92 16.75 9.83
C THR A 54 8.49 16.42 9.42
N LEU A 55 7.60 16.34 10.40
CA LEU A 55 6.15 16.28 10.17
C LEU A 55 5.56 17.64 10.52
N ASP A 56 4.76 18.20 9.62
CA ASP A 56 4.05 19.46 9.86
C ASP A 56 3.12 19.29 11.08
N PRO A 57 3.34 20.06 12.16
CA PRO A 57 2.54 19.96 13.37
C PRO A 57 1.07 20.39 13.17
N GLU A 58 0.75 21.17 12.14
CA GLU A 58 -0.61 21.63 11.87
C GLU A 58 -1.52 20.49 11.38
N LEU A 59 -0.96 19.44 10.78
CA LEU A 59 -1.71 18.29 10.25
C LEU A 59 -2.28 17.37 11.35
N LYS A 60 -1.78 17.47 12.60
CA LYS A 60 -2.27 16.70 13.77
C LYS A 60 -2.41 15.19 13.52
N VAL A 61 -1.50 14.61 12.75
CA VAL A 61 -1.55 13.18 12.38
C VAL A 61 -1.11 12.31 13.55
N SER A 62 -1.93 11.32 13.90
CA SER A 62 -1.56 10.27 14.86
C SER A 62 -0.87 9.12 14.14
N LEU A 63 0.29 8.68 14.65
CA LEU A 63 1.05 7.58 14.03
C LEU A 63 0.46 6.22 14.38
N ASN A 64 0.15 5.41 13.37
CA ASN A 64 -0.18 4.01 13.54
C ASN A 64 1.05 3.19 13.95
N ALA A 65 0.85 2.12 14.73
CA ALA A 65 1.92 1.24 15.18
C ALA A 65 2.65 0.52 14.03
N SER A 66 1.98 0.36 12.89
CA SER A 66 2.52 -0.23 11.66
C SER A 66 3.04 0.80 10.66
N ALA A 67 3.05 2.09 11.01
CA ALA A 67 3.42 3.15 10.08
C ALA A 67 4.86 2.98 9.59
N GLY A 68 5.08 3.25 8.30
CA GLY A 68 6.38 3.17 7.64
C GLY A 68 6.75 4.50 7.00
N LEU A 69 8.02 4.87 7.08
CA LEU A 69 8.56 6.03 6.36
C LEU A 69 9.27 5.54 5.10
N PHE A 70 8.80 5.96 3.93
CA PHE A 70 9.39 5.63 2.64
C PHE A 70 10.02 6.87 2.03
N ILE A 71 11.22 6.72 1.50
CA ILE A 71 11.98 7.76 0.84
C ILE A 71 12.22 7.29 -0.59
N PHE A 72 11.68 8.02 -1.56
CA PHE A 72 11.78 7.73 -2.99
C PHE A 72 12.59 8.81 -3.69
N ALA A 73 13.59 8.41 -4.47
CA ALA A 73 14.34 9.31 -5.34
C ALA A 73 13.97 9.06 -6.80
N ARG A 74 13.44 10.07 -7.48
CA ARG A 74 13.11 10.02 -8.91
C ARG A 74 13.93 11.04 -9.68
N PRO A 75 14.60 10.66 -10.79
CA PRO A 75 15.30 11.63 -11.63
C PRO A 75 14.36 12.77 -12.05
N GLU A 76 14.91 13.97 -12.22
CA GLU A 76 14.14 15.12 -12.69
C GLU A 76 13.41 14.81 -14.02
N GLY A 77 12.17 15.27 -14.15
CA GLY A 77 11.32 15.01 -15.32
C GLY A 77 10.67 13.61 -15.36
N VAL A 78 10.98 12.72 -14.41
CA VAL A 78 10.36 11.38 -14.32
C VAL A 78 9.24 11.35 -13.28
N SER A 79 8.00 11.29 -13.73
CA SER A 79 6.80 11.26 -12.87
C SER A 79 6.16 9.88 -12.68
N ALA A 80 6.52 8.89 -13.51
CA ALA A 80 5.92 7.56 -13.51
C ALA A 80 6.97 6.43 -13.47
N GLY A 81 6.52 5.20 -13.20
CA GLY A 81 7.39 4.02 -13.13
C GLY A 81 8.10 3.85 -11.77
N PRO A 82 8.98 2.84 -11.63
CA PRO A 82 9.75 2.64 -10.41
C PRO A 82 10.72 3.82 -10.17
N PRO A 83 10.97 4.19 -8.90
CA PRO A 83 11.96 5.21 -8.58
C PRO A 83 13.39 4.71 -8.87
N LEU A 84 14.34 5.63 -8.99
CA LEU A 84 15.77 5.30 -9.13
C LEU A 84 16.27 4.59 -7.87
N ALA A 85 15.93 5.14 -6.69
CA ALA A 85 16.28 4.59 -5.40
C ALA A 85 15.11 4.67 -4.42
N VAL A 86 15.06 3.71 -3.49
CA VAL A 86 14.07 3.68 -2.43
C VAL A 86 14.70 3.24 -1.11
N LYS A 87 14.30 3.87 -0.01
CA LYS A 87 14.65 3.45 1.35
C LYS A 87 13.41 3.43 2.22
N ARG A 88 13.25 2.38 3.02
CA ARG A 88 12.13 2.21 3.95
C ARG A 88 12.66 2.17 5.38
N HIS A 89 11.98 2.87 6.28
CA HIS A 89 12.21 2.84 7.72
C HIS A 89 10.93 2.43 8.44
N GLY A 90 10.97 1.33 9.19
CA GLY A 90 9.86 0.87 10.03
C GLY A 90 9.91 1.39 11.47
N ILE A 91 11.03 2.02 11.87
CA ILE A 91 11.22 2.61 13.18
C ILE A 91 11.82 3.99 12.94
N PHE A 92 11.12 5.02 13.41
CA PHE A 92 11.53 6.41 13.27
C PHE A 92 10.88 7.25 14.36
N LYS A 93 11.45 8.43 14.59
CA LYS A 93 10.90 9.49 15.43
C LYS A 93 11.17 10.79 14.69
N PHE A 94 10.19 11.68 14.64
CA PHE A 94 10.42 13.03 14.10
C PHE A 94 11.04 13.95 15.16
N PRO A 95 11.97 14.84 14.78
CA PRO A 95 12.63 14.91 13.46
C PRO A 95 13.49 13.66 13.17
N PHE A 96 13.46 13.19 11.93
CA PHE A 96 14.12 11.95 11.52
C PHE A 96 15.28 12.22 10.56
N GLU A 97 16.49 11.83 10.96
CA GLU A 97 17.67 11.90 10.10
C GLU A 97 17.64 10.79 9.05
N PHE A 98 17.86 11.16 7.79
CA PHE A 98 17.91 10.21 6.69
C PHE A 98 19.19 10.33 5.87
N GLU A 99 19.47 9.24 5.19
CA GLU A 99 20.48 9.16 4.13
C GLU A 99 19.96 8.24 3.04
N ILE A 100 20.11 8.64 1.78
CA ILE A 100 19.76 7.82 0.62
C ILE A 100 20.77 8.04 -0.50
N GLY A 101 21.18 6.97 -1.17
CA GLY A 101 22.09 7.10 -2.29
C GLY A 101 22.34 5.81 -3.05
N GLN A 102 23.59 5.56 -3.43
CA GLN A 102 23.93 4.54 -4.44
C GLN A 102 23.57 3.11 -4.02
N LEU A 103 23.59 2.80 -2.72
CA LEU A 103 23.20 1.50 -2.19
C LEU A 103 21.67 1.26 -2.22
N ASN A 104 20.89 2.32 -2.38
CA ASN A 104 19.42 2.28 -2.38
C ASN A 104 18.83 2.18 -3.79
N THR A 105 19.66 2.16 -4.84
CA THR A 105 19.18 2.07 -6.23
C THR A 105 18.50 0.74 -6.51
N MET A 106 17.37 0.77 -7.24
CA MET A 106 16.56 -0.42 -7.48
C MET A 106 17.13 -1.37 -8.54
N MET A 107 17.85 -0.85 -9.54
CA MET A 107 18.41 -1.63 -10.63
C MET A 107 19.95 -1.66 -10.56
N GLU A 108 20.54 -2.82 -10.83
CA GLU A 108 21.99 -2.97 -10.94
C GLU A 108 22.52 -2.10 -12.10
N GLY A 109 23.66 -1.44 -11.88
CA GLY A 109 24.29 -0.55 -12.87
C GLY A 109 23.69 0.87 -12.95
N SER A 110 22.56 1.14 -12.27
CA SER A 110 22.05 2.51 -12.17
C SER A 110 22.96 3.38 -11.30
N LYS A 111 23.17 4.63 -11.70
CA LYS A 111 23.95 5.59 -10.94
C LYS A 111 23.03 6.54 -10.17
N PHE A 112 23.36 6.79 -8.90
CA PHE A 112 22.71 7.82 -8.11
C PHE A 112 23.42 9.15 -8.36
N GLU A 113 23.00 9.86 -9.41
CA GLU A 113 23.63 11.11 -9.86
C GLU A 113 22.60 12.09 -10.46
N GLY A 114 23.00 13.36 -10.59
CA GLY A 114 22.17 14.42 -11.19
C GLY A 114 21.13 15.04 -10.24
N THR A 115 20.19 15.76 -10.84
CA THR A 115 19.03 16.37 -10.18
C THR A 115 17.89 15.35 -10.05
N MET A 116 17.22 15.35 -8.91
CA MET A 116 16.12 14.43 -8.64
C MET A 116 15.11 15.02 -7.66
N ASN A 117 13.88 14.55 -7.75
CA ASN A 117 12.84 14.83 -6.79
C ASN A 117 12.87 13.73 -5.72
N LEU A 118 13.06 14.15 -4.48
CA LEU A 118 12.92 13.31 -3.30
C LEU A 118 11.49 13.43 -2.80
N THR A 119 10.78 12.30 -2.74
CA THR A 119 9.44 12.20 -2.15
C THR A 119 9.54 11.34 -0.91
N VAL A 120 9.08 11.85 0.22
CA VAL A 120 8.92 11.06 1.44
C VAL A 120 7.45 10.85 1.68
N ARG A 121 7.08 9.60 1.95
CA ARG A 121 5.72 9.22 2.34
C ARG A 121 5.75 8.56 3.70
N LEU A 122 4.97 9.10 4.62
CA LEU A 122 4.54 8.43 5.83
C LEU A 122 3.32 7.57 5.47
N ASP A 123 3.56 6.28 5.30
CA ASP A 123 2.57 5.25 4.99
C ASP A 123 1.93 4.75 6.30
N GLN A 124 0.62 4.91 6.44
CA GLN A 124 -0.11 4.59 7.67
C GLN A 124 -0.71 3.19 7.69
N ASP A 125 -0.89 2.55 6.52
CA ASP A 125 -1.69 1.33 6.35
C ASP A 125 -0.91 0.18 5.70
N GLY A 126 0.35 0.40 5.29
CA GLY A 126 1.20 -0.59 4.64
C GLY A 126 0.96 -0.70 3.14
N ASN A 127 0.24 0.25 2.55
CA ASN A 127 -0.15 0.21 1.16
C ASN A 127 1.00 0.61 0.23
N ARG A 128 1.09 -0.08 -0.91
CA ARG A 128 2.13 0.19 -1.91
C ARG A 128 1.91 1.54 -2.59
N LYS A 129 0.65 1.92 -2.80
CA LYS A 129 0.26 3.24 -3.34
C LYS A 129 -0.11 4.17 -2.19
N SER A 130 -0.06 5.46 -2.46
CA SER A 130 -0.50 6.47 -1.49
C SER A 130 -1.99 6.30 -1.24
N SER A 131 -2.38 6.26 0.02
CA SER A 131 -3.76 6.07 0.45
C SER A 131 -4.19 7.17 1.43
N PRO A 132 -5.50 7.35 1.63
CA PRO A 132 -6.01 8.30 2.60
C PRO A 132 -5.43 8.08 4.01
N GLY A 133 -4.95 9.17 4.62
CA GLY A 133 -4.24 9.14 5.90
C GLY A 133 -2.71 9.15 5.76
N ASP A 134 -2.16 8.81 4.60
CA ASP A 134 -0.74 9.00 4.33
C ASP A 134 -0.37 10.48 4.34
N VAL A 135 0.87 10.79 4.67
CA VAL A 135 1.40 12.16 4.58
C VAL A 135 2.61 12.17 3.66
N GLU A 136 2.61 13.08 2.70
CA GLU A 136 3.70 13.25 1.76
C GLU A 136 4.42 14.59 1.93
N GLY A 137 5.70 14.59 1.57
CA GLY A 137 6.55 15.76 1.46
C GLY A 137 7.49 15.58 0.27
N GLN A 138 7.80 16.66 -0.43
CA GLN A 138 8.62 16.61 -1.64
C GLN A 138 9.63 17.75 -1.66
N VAL A 139 10.84 17.47 -2.15
CA VAL A 139 11.88 18.47 -2.36
C VAL A 139 12.77 18.06 -3.54
N GLN A 140 13.17 19.04 -4.34
CA GLN A 140 14.18 18.80 -5.39
C GLN A 140 15.57 18.86 -4.76
N ILE A 141 16.43 17.91 -5.13
CA ILE A 141 17.79 17.80 -4.64
C ILE A 141 18.78 17.53 -5.77
N VAL A 142 20.06 17.71 -5.49
CA VAL A 142 21.17 17.24 -6.31
C VAL A 142 21.87 16.10 -5.58
N ALA A 143 22.31 15.06 -6.30
CA ALA A 143 23.09 13.98 -5.72
C ALA A 143 24.29 14.51 -4.90
N GLY A 144 24.52 13.94 -3.71
CA GLY A 144 25.53 14.38 -2.74
C GLY A 144 25.10 15.54 -1.82
N GLN A 145 23.93 16.14 -2.03
CA GLN A 145 23.44 17.24 -1.19
C GLN A 145 23.25 16.81 0.26
N LYS A 146 23.75 17.63 1.19
CA LYS A 146 23.65 17.42 2.64
C LYS A 146 22.70 18.44 3.26
N GLU A 147 22.25 18.16 4.48
CA GLU A 147 21.39 19.03 5.28
C GLU A 147 20.05 19.38 4.59
N VAL A 148 19.53 18.47 3.78
CA VAL A 148 18.23 18.63 3.13
C VAL A 148 17.14 18.72 4.21
N LYS A 149 16.33 19.76 4.18
CA LYS A 149 15.14 19.88 5.03
C LYS A 149 13.93 19.46 4.21
N LEU A 150 13.28 18.39 4.63
CA LEU A 150 12.07 17.88 4.00
C LEU A 150 10.95 17.86 5.04
N GLU A 151 9.85 18.50 4.72
CA GLU A 151 8.67 18.54 5.58
C GLU A 151 7.54 17.71 4.95
N LEU A 152 6.97 16.81 5.76
CA LEU A 152 5.73 16.12 5.43
C LEU A 152 4.56 17.06 5.75
N ASN A 153 4.03 17.71 4.72
CA ASN A 153 3.02 18.77 4.83
C ASN A 153 1.77 18.53 3.97
N ASN A 154 1.71 17.43 3.22
CA ASN A 154 0.57 17.09 2.39
C ASN A 154 -0.12 15.83 2.92
N LEU A 155 -1.19 16.00 3.71
CA LEU A 155 -2.06 14.90 4.11
C LEU A 155 -2.89 14.42 2.92
N ILE A 156 -2.75 13.15 2.54
CA ILE A 156 -3.57 12.52 1.52
C ILE A 156 -4.97 12.35 2.10
N SER A 157 -5.90 13.23 1.69
CA SER A 157 -7.30 13.14 2.12
C SER A 157 -8.06 12.13 1.26
N GLY A 158 -8.92 11.33 1.90
CA GLY A 158 -9.91 10.50 1.22
C GLY A 158 -10.82 11.32 0.31
N ASP A 159 -11.12 12.56 0.69
CA ASP A 159 -12.03 13.44 -0.04
C ASP A 159 -11.59 13.70 -1.48
N ALA A 160 -10.28 13.79 -1.73
CA ALA A 160 -9.73 13.97 -3.07
C ALA A 160 -9.99 12.76 -3.98
N THR A 161 -10.03 11.56 -3.39
CA THR A 161 -10.30 10.30 -4.09
C THR A 161 -11.76 9.86 -4.04
N ASN A 162 -12.59 10.51 -3.24
CA ASN A 162 -14.01 10.16 -3.15
C ASN A 162 -14.71 10.38 -4.48
N ILE A 163 -15.69 9.54 -4.78
CA ILE A 163 -16.63 9.74 -5.89
C ILE A 163 -17.87 10.40 -5.31
N GLN A 164 -18.31 11.50 -5.92
CA GLN A 164 -19.49 12.25 -5.49
C GLN A 164 -20.51 12.32 -6.60
N GLY A 165 -21.79 12.21 -6.25
CA GLY A 165 -22.86 12.26 -7.23
C GLY A 165 -24.25 12.11 -6.64
N THR A 166 -25.22 11.93 -7.53
CA THR A 166 -26.63 11.76 -7.18
C THR A 166 -27.15 10.44 -7.71
N VAL A 167 -27.87 9.71 -6.86
CA VAL A 167 -28.70 8.58 -7.28
C VAL A 167 -30.13 9.06 -7.48
N ASN A 168 -30.77 8.65 -8.58
CA ASN A 168 -32.19 8.89 -8.83
C ASN A 168 -32.88 7.65 -9.41
N VAL A 169 -34.20 7.58 -9.34
CA VAL A 169 -35.02 6.50 -9.90
C VAL A 169 -35.74 6.99 -11.14
N SER A 170 -35.75 6.17 -12.19
CA SER A 170 -36.48 6.49 -13.41
C SER A 170 -37.97 6.66 -13.14
N GLU A 171 -38.62 7.57 -13.86
CA GLU A 171 -40.05 7.88 -13.70
C GLU A 171 -40.93 6.62 -13.75
N ALA A 172 -40.60 5.68 -14.65
CA ALA A 172 -41.32 4.42 -14.82
C ALA A 172 -41.27 3.48 -13.59
N LEU A 173 -40.29 3.66 -12.70
CA LEU A 173 -40.05 2.79 -11.54
C LEU A 173 -40.31 3.49 -10.19
N GLN A 174 -40.62 4.79 -10.18
CA GLN A 174 -40.88 5.53 -8.93
C GLN A 174 -42.02 4.92 -8.11
N SER A 175 -43.10 4.48 -8.75
CA SER A 175 -44.23 3.84 -8.07
C SER A 175 -43.96 2.40 -7.62
N LYS A 176 -42.73 1.90 -7.84
CA LYS A 176 -42.29 0.55 -7.47
C LYS A 176 -41.27 0.57 -6.32
N ILE A 177 -40.90 1.75 -5.84
CA ILE A 177 -39.99 1.89 -4.71
C ILE A 177 -40.69 1.30 -3.46
N PRO A 178 -40.10 0.31 -2.79
CA PRO A 178 -40.64 -0.26 -1.56
C PRO A 178 -40.57 0.74 -0.41
N GLU A 179 -41.60 0.79 0.44
CA GLU A 179 -41.66 1.69 1.62
C GLU A 179 -40.51 1.47 2.62
N ASN A 180 -40.02 0.24 2.74
CA ASN A 180 -38.91 -0.15 3.63
C ASN A 180 -37.64 -0.52 2.85
N GLY A 181 -37.48 0.02 1.63
CA GLY A 181 -36.32 -0.26 0.79
C GLY A 181 -35.01 0.24 1.38
N THR A 182 -33.94 -0.55 1.22
CA THR A 182 -32.58 -0.10 1.50
C THR A 182 -31.84 0.16 0.20
N LEU A 183 -31.23 1.34 0.05
CA LEU A 183 -30.32 1.63 -1.07
C LEU A 183 -28.92 1.16 -0.72
N PHE A 184 -28.36 0.32 -1.58
CA PHE A 184 -26.95 -0.02 -1.57
C PHE A 184 -26.25 0.62 -2.77
N ILE A 185 -25.08 1.21 -2.55
CA ILE A 185 -24.19 1.71 -3.60
C ILE A 185 -22.90 0.92 -3.52
N PHE A 186 -22.57 0.20 -4.57
CA PHE A 186 -21.40 -0.66 -4.69
C PHE A 186 -20.40 -0.06 -5.67
N ALA A 187 -19.12 -0.13 -5.36
CA ALA A 187 -18.04 0.05 -6.33
C ALA A 187 -17.42 -1.31 -6.66
N ARG A 188 -17.28 -1.61 -7.95
CA ARG A 188 -16.51 -2.76 -8.46
C ARG A 188 -15.48 -2.28 -9.45
N SER A 189 -14.22 -2.69 -9.28
CA SER A 189 -13.17 -2.40 -10.26
C SER A 189 -13.60 -2.86 -11.65
N GLU A 190 -13.24 -2.08 -12.67
CA GLU A 190 -13.59 -2.37 -14.06
C GLU A 190 -13.14 -3.79 -14.47
N GLY A 191 -14.01 -4.52 -15.17
CA GLY A 191 -13.76 -5.92 -15.56
C GLY A 191 -14.03 -6.97 -14.48
N VAL A 192 -14.23 -6.59 -13.21
CA VAL A 192 -14.53 -7.54 -12.12
C VAL A 192 -16.03 -7.84 -12.06
N LYS A 193 -16.43 -9.03 -12.55
CA LYS A 193 -17.85 -9.45 -12.63
C LYS A 193 -18.37 -10.25 -11.44
N ARG A 194 -17.50 -10.78 -10.57
CA ARG A 194 -17.87 -11.68 -9.46
C ARG A 194 -17.10 -11.34 -8.19
N GLY A 195 -17.60 -11.83 -7.05
CA GLY A 195 -16.99 -11.65 -5.74
C GLY A 195 -17.52 -10.44 -4.98
N PRO A 196 -16.98 -10.17 -3.77
CA PRO A 196 -17.29 -8.97 -3.00
C PRO A 196 -17.02 -7.68 -3.81
N PRO A 197 -17.81 -6.60 -3.63
CA PRO A 197 -17.46 -5.29 -4.16
C PRO A 197 -16.20 -4.73 -3.48
N LEU A 198 -15.54 -3.77 -4.14
CA LEU A 198 -14.40 -3.04 -3.58
C LEU A 198 -14.85 -2.18 -2.40
N ALA A 199 -15.94 -1.43 -2.59
CA ALA A 199 -16.55 -0.59 -1.59
C ALA A 199 -18.07 -0.71 -1.62
N VAL A 200 -18.70 -0.47 -0.46
CA VAL A 200 -20.16 -0.48 -0.32
C VAL A 200 -20.61 0.60 0.64
N LYS A 201 -21.71 1.28 0.28
CA LYS A 201 -22.45 2.17 1.17
C LYS A 201 -23.89 1.66 1.28
N ARG A 202 -24.39 1.53 2.50
CA ARG A 202 -25.77 1.13 2.82
C ARG A 202 -26.54 2.32 3.34
N ILE A 203 -27.73 2.56 2.80
CA ILE A 203 -28.59 3.69 3.10
C ILE A 203 -30.01 3.16 3.37
N PRO A 204 -30.41 2.99 4.64
CA PRO A 204 -31.73 2.47 5.00
C PRO A 204 -32.86 3.47 4.78
N ASP A 205 -32.64 4.76 5.02
CA ASP A 205 -33.68 5.79 4.93
C ASP A 205 -33.62 6.53 3.59
N ILE A 206 -34.15 5.90 2.55
CA ILE A 206 -33.99 6.36 1.15
C ILE A 206 -34.91 7.53 0.81
N HIS A 207 -34.33 8.60 0.27
CA HIS A 207 -35.05 9.73 -0.32
C HIS A 207 -34.36 10.09 -1.64
N PHE A 208 -35.13 10.29 -2.70
CA PHE A 208 -34.57 10.61 -4.02
C PHE A 208 -34.87 12.06 -4.43
N PRO A 209 -33.91 12.76 -5.08
CA PRO A 209 -32.55 12.29 -5.38
C PRO A 209 -31.69 12.15 -4.11
N TYR A 210 -30.83 11.13 -4.09
CA TYR A 210 -29.90 10.89 -2.98
C TYR A 210 -28.48 11.32 -3.35
N GLU A 211 -27.95 12.30 -2.64
CA GLU A 211 -26.56 12.74 -2.75
C GLU A 211 -25.64 11.71 -2.07
N PHE A 212 -24.67 11.17 -2.81
CA PHE A 212 -23.73 10.20 -2.28
C PHE A 212 -22.28 10.67 -2.37
N VAL A 213 -21.51 10.20 -1.39
CA VAL A 213 -20.05 10.20 -1.37
C VAL A 213 -19.63 8.76 -1.13
N LEU A 214 -18.78 8.22 -2.00
CA LEU A 214 -18.25 6.86 -1.92
C LEU A 214 -16.73 6.90 -2.06
N GLY A 215 -16.02 6.35 -1.08
CA GLY A 215 -14.57 6.49 -0.96
C GLY A 215 -13.84 5.31 -0.35
N ALA A 216 -12.58 5.53 0.01
CA ALA A 216 -11.73 4.53 0.66
C ALA A 216 -12.28 4.07 2.01
N GLU A 217 -12.96 4.97 2.73
CA GLU A 217 -13.66 4.68 3.98
C GLU A 217 -14.81 3.69 3.83
N ASN A 218 -15.30 3.48 2.60
CA ASN A 218 -16.35 2.52 2.29
C ASN A 218 -15.81 1.19 1.77
N THR A 219 -14.47 1.00 1.74
CA THR A 219 -13.88 -0.26 1.29
C THR A 219 -14.20 -1.40 2.24
N MET A 220 -14.49 -2.59 1.71
CA MET A 220 -14.90 -3.72 2.56
C MET A 220 -13.74 -4.40 3.27
N VAL A 221 -12.53 -4.31 2.71
CA VAL A 221 -11.32 -4.92 3.27
C VAL A 221 -10.36 -3.79 3.65
N PRO A 222 -10.07 -3.58 4.95
CA PRO A 222 -9.14 -2.56 5.40
C PRO A 222 -7.78 -2.64 4.69
N GLY A 223 -7.23 -1.49 4.31
CA GLY A 223 -5.96 -1.39 3.56
C GLY A 223 -6.08 -1.63 2.05
N THR A 224 -7.29 -1.87 1.52
CA THR A 224 -7.50 -1.96 0.07
C THR A 224 -7.48 -0.57 -0.55
N VAL A 225 -6.76 -0.42 -1.67
CA VAL A 225 -6.71 0.85 -2.42
C VAL A 225 -8.06 1.11 -3.10
N PHE A 226 -8.65 2.28 -2.87
CA PHE A 226 -9.77 2.79 -3.66
C PHE A 226 -9.26 3.56 -4.89
N ASP A 227 -8.81 2.83 -5.92
CA ASP A 227 -8.18 3.40 -7.12
C ASP A 227 -8.63 2.70 -8.43
N GLY A 228 -8.41 3.38 -9.55
CA GLY A 228 -8.62 2.90 -10.91
C GLY A 228 -10.05 3.06 -11.44
N PRO A 229 -10.28 2.78 -12.74
CA PRO A 229 -11.62 2.74 -13.31
C PRO A 229 -12.50 1.70 -12.61
N MET A 230 -13.77 2.04 -12.40
CA MET A 230 -14.74 1.19 -11.73
C MET A 230 -16.14 1.38 -12.31
N VAL A 231 -17.01 0.42 -11.99
CA VAL A 231 -18.45 0.52 -12.21
C VAL A 231 -19.11 0.69 -10.85
N LEU A 232 -19.86 1.78 -10.71
CA LEU A 232 -20.80 1.95 -9.61
C LEU A 232 -22.10 1.24 -9.97
N ALA A 233 -22.61 0.44 -9.03
CA ALA A 233 -23.93 -0.15 -9.11
C ALA A 233 -24.73 0.34 -7.91
N ALA A 234 -25.92 0.90 -8.13
CA ALA A 234 -26.85 1.17 -7.05
C ALA A 234 -28.04 0.23 -7.15
N ARG A 235 -28.57 -0.19 -5.99
CA ARG A 235 -29.71 -1.09 -5.91
C ARG A 235 -30.60 -0.72 -4.74
N ILE A 236 -31.91 -0.68 -4.96
CA ILE A 236 -32.91 -0.67 -3.91
C ILE A 236 -33.31 -2.11 -3.67
N ASP A 237 -32.97 -2.61 -2.49
CA ASP A 237 -33.28 -3.95 -2.03
C ASP A 237 -34.48 -3.92 -1.05
N ILE A 238 -35.35 -4.92 -1.17
CA ILE A 238 -36.60 -5.04 -0.39
C ILE A 238 -36.42 -5.80 0.93
N ASP A 239 -35.48 -6.74 1.02
CA ASP A 239 -35.33 -7.66 2.16
C ASP A 239 -34.13 -7.34 3.07
N GLY A 240 -33.29 -6.39 2.65
CA GLY A 240 -32.11 -5.92 3.36
C GLY A 240 -30.85 -6.76 3.13
N ASP A 241 -30.88 -7.78 2.26
CA ASP A 241 -29.67 -8.45 1.77
C ASP A 241 -28.97 -7.54 0.75
N ALA A 242 -27.67 -7.73 0.57
CA ALA A 242 -26.88 -7.02 -0.45
C ALA A 242 -26.81 -7.82 -1.78
N ARG A 243 -27.39 -9.03 -1.81
CA ARG A 243 -27.46 -9.86 -3.02
C ARG A 243 -28.50 -9.30 -3.99
N ALA A 244 -28.48 -9.80 -5.23
CA ALA A 244 -29.54 -9.46 -6.17
C ALA A 244 -30.72 -10.38 -5.87
N GLY A 245 -31.82 -9.81 -5.40
CA GLY A 245 -33.14 -10.41 -5.35
C GLY A 245 -33.92 -10.16 -6.63
N SER A 246 -35.01 -10.89 -6.83
CA SER A 246 -35.99 -10.61 -7.89
C SER A 246 -36.85 -9.42 -7.45
N GLY A 247 -37.09 -8.47 -8.36
CA GLY A 247 -37.88 -7.26 -8.08
C GLY A 247 -37.10 -6.06 -7.54
N ASP A 248 -35.78 -6.17 -7.39
CA ASP A 248 -34.92 -5.06 -7.01
C ASP A 248 -34.83 -4.03 -8.14
N ILE A 249 -34.74 -2.76 -7.76
CA ILE A 249 -34.52 -1.68 -8.72
C ILE A 249 -33.02 -1.39 -8.74
N GLU A 250 -32.37 -1.45 -9.91
CA GLU A 250 -30.92 -1.23 -10.03
C GLU A 250 -30.53 -0.32 -11.20
N GLY A 251 -29.28 0.14 -11.15
CA GLY A 251 -28.68 1.03 -12.12
C GLY A 251 -27.16 1.02 -12.03
N PHE A 252 -26.49 1.39 -13.12
CA PHE A 252 -25.04 1.29 -13.25
C PHE A 252 -24.45 2.52 -13.93
N VAL A 253 -23.23 2.91 -13.52
CA VAL A 253 -22.49 4.00 -14.15
C VAL A 253 -20.98 3.74 -14.01
N SER A 254 -20.20 4.04 -15.05
CA SER A 254 -18.74 4.04 -14.95
C SER A 254 -18.24 5.26 -14.19
N ALA A 255 -17.25 5.08 -13.32
CA ALA A 255 -16.64 6.16 -12.55
C ALA A 255 -15.16 5.86 -12.27
N LYS A 256 -14.45 6.85 -11.76
CA LYS A 256 -13.10 6.73 -11.20
C LYS A 256 -12.98 7.62 -9.95
N PRO A 257 -12.03 7.32 -9.03
CA PRO A 257 -11.79 8.14 -7.85
C PRO A 257 -11.62 9.62 -8.21
N GLY A 258 -12.23 10.49 -7.41
CA GLY A 258 -12.22 11.94 -7.61
C GLY A 258 -13.30 12.47 -8.55
N ASP A 259 -14.05 11.61 -9.26
CA ASP A 259 -15.19 12.06 -10.07
C ASP A 259 -16.23 12.79 -9.20
N ARG A 260 -16.79 13.87 -9.76
CA ARG A 260 -17.82 14.71 -9.13
C ARG A 260 -19.06 14.75 -10.01
N ASN A 261 -20.22 15.01 -9.41
CA ASN A 261 -21.50 15.12 -10.10
C ASN A 261 -21.87 13.86 -10.91
N VAL A 262 -21.49 12.67 -10.42
CA VAL A 262 -21.85 11.41 -11.07
C VAL A 262 -23.36 11.21 -11.00
N ALA A 263 -24.02 11.12 -12.14
CA ALA A 263 -25.46 10.84 -12.22
C ALA A 263 -25.69 9.33 -12.36
N LEU A 264 -26.19 8.69 -11.30
CA LEU A 264 -26.53 7.28 -11.29
C LEU A 264 -28.06 7.13 -11.35
N LEU A 265 -28.56 6.54 -12.43
CA LEU A 265 -29.99 6.33 -12.64
C LEU A 265 -30.36 4.86 -12.45
N LEU A 266 -31.23 4.61 -11.47
CA LEU A 266 -31.89 3.32 -11.24
C LEU A 266 -33.02 3.16 -12.26
N ASN A 267 -32.80 2.34 -13.30
CA ASN A 267 -33.68 2.23 -14.45
C ASN A 267 -33.97 0.78 -14.89
N HIS A 268 -33.46 -0.21 -14.16
CA HIS A 268 -33.70 -1.62 -14.41
C HIS A 268 -34.37 -2.25 -13.20
N MET A 269 -35.24 -3.23 -13.43
CA MET A 269 -35.81 -4.08 -12.37
C MET A 269 -35.30 -5.49 -12.61
N THR A 270 -34.73 -6.12 -11.58
CA THR A 270 -34.21 -7.48 -11.68
C THR A 270 -35.37 -8.46 -11.88
N PRO A 271 -35.22 -9.44 -12.78
CA PRO A 271 -36.26 -10.41 -13.10
C PRO A 271 -36.53 -11.39 -11.96
#